data_AF-A0A7J7HQD0-F1
#
_entry.id   AF-A0A7J7HQD0-F1
#
_cell.length_a   1.000
_cell.length_b   1.000
_cell.length_c   1.000
_cell.angle_alpha   90.00
_cell.angle_beta   90.00
_cell.angle_gamma   90.00
#
_symmetry.space_group_name_H-M   'P 1'
#
loop_
_entity.id
_entity.type
_entity.pdbx_description
1 polymer ?
#
loop_
_entity_poly.entity_id
_entity_poly.type
_entity_poly.pdbx_seq_one_letter_code
_entity_poly.pdbx_strand_id
1 'polypeptide(L)'
;MLVLGIPNIQVFPSFNQNILKYVISQWNVIILSINRSHFIYLDSIYLFFSLQNLELLDGKFSGGVNEEGIKYYNNLIDELLANGIKPFVTLLHFDVPQALEDEYGGFLSSRIVFMDPLTTGDYPQIMRSLVRSCLPTFSKEQSNLLIESFDFLGLNYYSAVYAANAPNSFTLIPSYIIDSRVNQLSERDGVPIGPQARTLSSIRPLL
;
A
#
# COMPACT_ATOMS: atom_id res chain seq x y z
N MET A 1 -16.91 -26.60 -20.74
CA MET A 1 -16.22 -25.30 -20.87
C MET A 1 -14.75 -25.57 -20.60
N LEU A 2 -13.89 -25.37 -21.61
CA LEU A 2 -12.48 -25.77 -21.54
C LEU A 2 -11.75 -24.96 -20.45
N VAL A 3 -11.13 -25.66 -19.49
CA VAL A 3 -10.11 -25.11 -18.61
C VAL A 3 -8.80 -25.18 -19.38
N LEU A 4 -8.39 -24.08 -20.02
CA LEU A 4 -7.03 -23.95 -20.54
C LEU A 4 -6.12 -23.60 -19.35
N GLY A 5 -5.57 -24.62 -18.70
CA GLY A 5 -4.38 -24.44 -17.87
C GLY A 5 -3.20 -24.14 -18.79
N ILE A 6 -2.47 -23.05 -18.55
CA ILE A 6 -1.22 -22.79 -19.27
C ILE A 6 -0.21 -23.87 -18.83
N PRO A 7 0.30 -24.70 -19.75
CA PRO A 7 1.44 -25.55 -19.47
C PRO A 7 2.70 -24.67 -19.49
N ASN A 8 3.61 -24.85 -18.53
CA ASN A 8 4.95 -24.24 -18.45
C ASN A 8 5.16 -23.03 -17.51
N ILE A 9 4.70 -23.12 -16.27
CA ILE A 9 5.51 -22.58 -15.17
C ILE A 9 6.57 -23.65 -14.86
N GLN A 10 7.84 -23.39 -15.17
CA GLN A 10 8.93 -24.27 -14.74
C GLN A 10 9.02 -24.21 -13.21
N VAL A 11 8.88 -25.38 -12.57
CA VAL A 11 8.89 -25.55 -11.12
C VAL A 11 10.31 -25.86 -10.67
N PHE A 12 10.83 -25.13 -9.68
CA PHE A 12 12.14 -25.40 -9.08
C PHE A 12 12.05 -26.52 -8.01
N PRO A 13 13.02 -27.46 -7.97
CA PRO A 13 13.11 -28.50 -6.93
C PRO A 13 13.38 -27.98 -5.51
N SER A 14 13.90 -26.75 -5.37
CA SER A 14 14.28 -26.13 -4.09
C SER A 14 13.21 -25.20 -3.50
N PHE A 15 12.08 -24.99 -4.20
CA PHE A 15 11.05 -24.07 -3.76
C PHE A 15 10.13 -24.74 -2.72
N ASN A 16 9.84 -24.04 -1.62
CA ASN A 16 8.95 -24.57 -0.58
C ASN A 16 7.56 -24.86 -1.19
N GLN A 17 7.22 -26.15 -1.27
CA GLN A 17 6.00 -26.67 -1.89
C GLN A 17 4.71 -26.04 -1.31
N ASN A 18 4.75 -25.51 -0.08
CA ASN A 18 3.62 -24.82 0.53
C ASN A 18 3.44 -23.40 0.00
N ILE A 19 4.52 -22.67 -0.25
CA ILE A 19 4.48 -21.33 -0.89
C ILE A 19 4.02 -21.48 -2.34
N LEU A 20 4.47 -22.52 -3.04
CA LEU A 20 4.04 -22.84 -4.40
C LEU A 20 2.52 -23.04 -4.49
N LYS A 21 1.94 -23.82 -3.56
CA LYS A 21 0.48 -24.03 -3.49
C LYS A 21 -0.27 -22.73 -3.23
N TYR A 22 0.28 -21.86 -2.38
CA TYR A 22 -0.32 -20.55 -2.11
C TYR A 22 -0.29 -19.65 -3.35
N VAL A 23 0.84 -19.54 -4.04
CA VAL A 23 0.99 -18.72 -5.24
C VAL A 23 0.08 -19.22 -6.38
N ILE A 24 0.03 -20.54 -6.62
CA ILE A 24 -0.88 -21.14 -7.61
C ILE A 24 -2.35 -20.90 -7.24
N SER A 25 -2.68 -20.92 -5.93
CA SER A 25 -4.02 -20.59 -5.45
C SER A 25 -4.38 -19.13 -5.74
N GLN A 26 -3.48 -18.17 -5.49
CA GLN A 26 -3.70 -16.76 -5.81
C GLN A 26 -3.88 -16.54 -7.32
N TRP A 27 -3.08 -17.22 -8.16
CA TRP A 27 -3.26 -17.18 -9.62
C TRP A 27 -4.61 -17.69 -10.08
N ASN A 28 -5.05 -18.85 -9.58
CA ASN A 28 -6.34 -19.40 -9.94
C ASN A 28 -7.49 -18.47 -9.52
N VAL A 29 -7.38 -17.81 -8.37
CA VAL A 29 -8.34 -16.79 -7.92
C VAL A 29 -8.32 -15.56 -8.84
N ILE A 30 -7.15 -15.10 -9.29
CA ILE A 30 -7.02 -13.97 -10.21
C ILE A 30 -7.64 -14.30 -11.57
N ILE A 31 -7.34 -15.46 -12.16
CA ILE A 31 -7.91 -15.89 -13.45
C ILE A 31 -9.43 -16.07 -13.36
N LEU A 32 -9.93 -16.67 -12.28
CA LEU A 32 -11.37 -16.75 -12.03
C LEU A 32 -11.99 -15.36 -11.88
N SER A 33 -11.28 -14.43 -11.23
CA SER A 33 -11.73 -13.04 -11.06
C SER A 33 -11.75 -12.29 -12.38
N ILE A 34 -10.73 -12.42 -13.24
CA ILE A 34 -10.67 -11.80 -14.58
C ILE A 34 -11.82 -12.31 -15.46
N ASN A 35 -12.05 -13.62 -15.47
CA ASN A 35 -13.17 -14.21 -16.20
C ASN A 35 -14.53 -13.75 -15.64
N ARG A 36 -14.62 -13.50 -14.33
CA ARG A 36 -15.81 -12.92 -13.68
C ARG A 36 -15.90 -11.40 -13.85
N SER A 37 -14.80 -10.72 -14.15
CA SER A 37 -14.72 -9.28 -14.44
C SER A 37 -15.32 -8.96 -15.81
N HIS A 38 -15.25 -9.89 -16.78
CA HIS A 38 -16.08 -9.78 -17.98
C HIS A 38 -17.59 -9.79 -17.68
N PHE A 39 -18.00 -10.33 -16.52
CA PHE A 39 -19.38 -10.31 -16.03
C PHE A 39 -19.71 -9.03 -15.25
N ILE A 40 -18.70 -8.26 -14.82
CA ILE A 40 -18.80 -7.05 -14.02
C ILE A 40 -17.87 -6.03 -14.69
N TYR A 41 -18.35 -5.27 -15.70
CA TYR A 41 -17.58 -4.31 -16.50
C TYR A 41 -16.52 -3.53 -15.70
N LEU A 42 -15.29 -4.06 -15.64
CA LEU A 42 -14.14 -3.50 -14.92
C LEU A 42 -13.08 -3.16 -15.95
N ASP A 43 -12.80 -1.87 -16.14
CA ASP A 43 -11.85 -1.38 -17.15
C ASP A 43 -10.39 -1.41 -16.64
N SER A 44 -10.18 -1.52 -15.33
CA SER A 44 -8.85 -1.45 -14.70
C SER A 44 -8.75 -2.20 -13.39
N ILE A 45 -7.54 -2.68 -13.06
CA ILE A 45 -7.21 -3.34 -11.78
C ILE A 45 -5.96 -2.70 -11.17
N TYR A 46 -5.99 -2.50 -9.85
CA TYR A 46 -4.81 -2.15 -9.06
C TYR A 46 -4.10 -3.42 -8.62
N LEU A 47 -2.83 -3.53 -8.98
CA LEU A 47 -1.95 -4.62 -8.58
C LEU A 47 -0.95 -4.13 -7.55
N PHE A 48 -0.79 -4.90 -6.47
CA PHE A 48 0.24 -4.67 -5.48
C PHE A 48 1.42 -5.55 -5.82
N PHE A 49 2.53 -4.92 -6.21
CA PHE A 49 3.77 -5.64 -6.46
C PHE A 49 4.55 -5.67 -5.16
N SER A 50 5.09 -6.83 -4.86
CA SER A 50 5.94 -6.98 -3.68
C SER A 50 7.38 -6.79 -4.09
N LEU A 51 8.05 -5.78 -3.52
CA LEU A 51 9.47 -5.54 -3.79
C LEU A 51 10.34 -6.73 -3.38
N GLN A 52 9.90 -7.51 -2.37
CA GLN A 52 10.56 -8.77 -2.00
C GLN A 52 10.55 -9.79 -3.15
N ASN A 53 9.50 -9.80 -3.97
CA ASN A 53 9.40 -10.73 -5.10
C ASN A 53 10.09 -10.20 -6.36
N LEU A 54 10.21 -8.88 -6.53
CA LEU A 54 10.63 -8.28 -7.79
C LEU A 54 12.16 -8.19 -7.95
N GLU A 55 12.92 -7.87 -6.89
CA GLU A 55 14.24 -7.29 -7.13
C GLU A 55 15.43 -7.91 -6.38
N LEU A 56 15.26 -8.75 -5.34
CA LEU A 56 16.39 -9.05 -4.46
C LEU A 56 16.42 -10.51 -3.99
N LEU A 57 17.33 -11.33 -4.54
CA LEU A 57 17.49 -12.76 -4.19
C LEU A 57 17.78 -13.00 -2.68
N ASP A 58 18.31 -11.98 -1.99
CA ASP A 58 18.59 -11.98 -0.54
C ASP A 58 17.96 -10.76 0.20
N GLY A 59 17.07 -10.01 -0.46
CA GLY A 59 16.51 -8.77 0.10
C GLY A 59 17.41 -7.53 -0.01
N LYS A 60 18.57 -7.60 -0.70
CA LYS A 60 19.47 -6.48 -0.95
C LYS A 60 19.79 -6.27 -2.43
N PHE A 61 20.14 -5.03 -2.80
CA PHE A 61 20.60 -4.69 -4.17
C PHE A 61 21.83 -5.52 -4.60
N SER A 62 22.66 -5.94 -3.65
CA SER A 62 23.82 -6.80 -3.89
C SER A 62 23.46 -8.25 -4.24
N GLY A 63 22.24 -8.70 -3.92
CA GLY A 63 21.79 -10.09 -4.14
C GLY A 63 21.51 -10.42 -5.61
N GLY A 64 21.39 -9.40 -6.46
CA GLY A 64 21.01 -9.58 -7.86
C GLY A 64 19.50 -9.70 -8.07
N VAL A 65 19.11 -9.67 -9.35
CA VAL A 65 17.72 -9.56 -9.79
C VAL A 65 17.01 -10.92 -9.74
N ASN A 66 15.75 -10.93 -9.27
CA ASN A 66 14.91 -12.12 -9.33
C ASN A 66 14.18 -12.23 -10.69
N GLU A 67 14.86 -12.78 -11.68
CA GLU A 67 14.33 -12.96 -13.06
C GLU A 67 12.99 -13.72 -13.10
N GLU A 68 12.77 -14.65 -12.17
CA GLU A 68 11.52 -15.43 -12.10
C GLU A 68 10.35 -14.59 -11.58
N GLY A 69 10.62 -13.69 -10.62
CA GLY A 69 9.64 -12.71 -10.15
C GLY A 69 9.25 -11.74 -11.27
N ILE A 70 10.23 -11.26 -12.03
CA ILE A 70 9.99 -10.42 -13.22
C ILE A 70 9.12 -11.16 -14.24
N LYS A 71 9.45 -12.42 -14.56
CA LYS A 71 8.69 -13.24 -15.49
C LYS A 71 7.25 -13.46 -15.02
N TYR A 72 7.03 -13.70 -13.73
CA TYR A 72 5.70 -13.81 -13.14
C TYR A 72 4.85 -12.55 -13.41
N TYR A 73 5.40 -11.37 -13.11
CA TYR A 73 4.65 -10.12 -13.23
C TYR A 73 4.42 -9.72 -14.69
N ASN A 74 5.39 -9.99 -15.58
CA ASN A 74 5.22 -9.83 -17.03
C ASN A 74 4.04 -10.67 -17.55
N ASN A 75 4.01 -11.97 -17.22
CA ASN A 75 2.92 -12.84 -17.63
C ASN A 75 1.56 -12.37 -17.10
N LEU A 76 1.51 -11.82 -15.88
CA LEU A 76 0.27 -11.27 -15.30
C LEU A 76 -0.21 -10.04 -16.08
N ILE A 77 0.71 -9.11 -16.36
CA ILE A 77 0.41 -7.88 -17.09
C ILE A 77 -0.04 -8.22 -18.51
N ASP A 78 0.65 -9.13 -19.19
CA ASP A 78 0.32 -9.55 -20.55
C ASP A 78 -1.08 -10.17 -20.61
N GLU A 79 -1.44 -11.02 -19.64
CA GLU A 79 -2.78 -11.63 -19.56
C GLU A 79 -3.87 -10.57 -19.31
N LEU A 80 -3.62 -9.58 -18.43
CA LEU A 80 -4.57 -8.50 -18.19
C LEU A 80 -4.81 -7.66 -19.44
N LEU A 81 -3.73 -7.29 -20.14
CA LEU A 81 -3.79 -6.52 -21.38
C LEU A 81 -4.50 -7.31 -22.49
N ALA A 82 -4.23 -8.62 -22.61
CA ALA A 82 -4.92 -9.50 -23.56
C ALA A 82 -6.44 -9.58 -23.32
N ASN A 83 -6.87 -9.37 -22.08
CA ASN A 83 -8.28 -9.31 -21.67
C ASN A 83 -8.84 -7.87 -21.63
N GLY A 84 -8.12 -6.87 -22.16
CA GLY A 84 -8.57 -5.49 -22.22
C GLY A 84 -8.60 -4.75 -20.88
N ILE A 85 -7.96 -5.29 -19.84
CA ILE A 85 -7.90 -4.70 -18.50
C ILE A 85 -6.62 -3.88 -18.37
N LYS A 86 -6.75 -2.59 -18.02
CA LYS A 86 -5.58 -1.73 -17.77
C LYS A 86 -5.01 -1.96 -16.36
N PRO A 87 -3.75 -2.40 -16.21
CA PRO A 87 -3.13 -2.54 -14.89
C PRO A 87 -2.63 -1.19 -14.35
N PHE A 88 -2.85 -0.95 -13.06
CA PHE A 88 -2.19 0.10 -12.28
C PHE A 88 -1.32 -0.57 -11.21
N VAL A 89 0.00 -0.36 -11.28
CA VAL A 89 0.96 -1.05 -10.42
C VAL A 89 1.35 -0.17 -9.24
N THR A 90 1.15 -0.68 -8.03
CA THR A 90 1.69 -0.10 -6.80
C THR A 90 3.05 -0.76 -6.52
N LEU A 91 4.12 0.03 -6.56
CA LEU A 91 5.49 -0.47 -6.39
C LEU A 91 5.83 -0.87 -4.94
N LEU A 92 5.17 -0.29 -3.94
CA LEU A 92 5.41 -0.58 -2.52
C LEU A 92 4.08 -0.61 -1.78
N HIS A 93 3.76 -1.70 -1.09
CA HIS A 93 2.52 -1.84 -0.32
C HIS A 93 2.81 -2.36 1.10
N PHE A 94 3.62 -1.58 1.82
CA PHE A 94 4.01 -1.80 3.22
C PHE A 94 4.79 -3.09 3.50
N ASP A 95 5.29 -3.76 2.47
CA ASP A 95 6.02 -5.01 2.52
C ASP A 95 7.53 -4.79 2.27
N VAL A 96 8.15 -3.97 3.13
CA VAL A 96 9.59 -3.70 3.05
C VAL A 96 10.36 -5.01 3.21
N PRO A 97 11.37 -5.28 2.36
CA PRO A 97 12.27 -6.42 2.56
C PRO A 97 12.90 -6.41 3.94
N GLN A 98 12.81 -7.54 4.66
CA GLN A 98 13.37 -7.68 6.02
C GLN A 98 14.85 -7.29 6.08
N ALA A 99 15.63 -7.57 5.04
CA ALA A 99 17.04 -7.20 4.97
C ALA A 99 17.27 -5.68 5.02
N LEU A 100 16.35 -4.87 4.50
CA LEU A 100 16.42 -3.39 4.56
C LEU A 100 15.97 -2.86 5.92
N GLU A 101 15.03 -3.55 6.57
CA GLU A 101 14.67 -3.31 7.97
C GLU A 101 15.90 -3.57 8.87
N ASP A 102 16.58 -4.70 8.69
CA ASP A 102 17.74 -5.09 9.49
C ASP A 102 18.97 -4.18 9.24
N GLU A 103 19.13 -3.67 8.02
CA GLU A 103 20.30 -2.86 7.63
C GLU A 103 20.19 -1.40 8.06
N TYR A 104 19.01 -0.79 7.90
CA TYR A 104 18.83 0.64 8.20
C TYR A 104 17.45 1.01 8.78
N GLY A 105 16.70 0.05 9.30
CA GLY A 105 15.43 0.28 9.99
C GLY A 105 14.25 0.57 9.05
N GLY A 106 14.35 0.20 7.76
CA GLY A 106 13.26 0.30 6.79
C GLY A 106 12.59 1.67 6.75
N PHE A 107 11.32 1.74 7.15
CA PHE A 107 10.53 2.97 7.14
C PHE A 107 10.93 4.00 8.21
N LEU A 108 11.81 3.66 9.17
CA LEU A 108 12.35 4.61 10.14
C LEU A 108 13.35 5.60 9.52
N SER A 109 13.68 5.41 8.24
CA SER A 109 14.50 6.34 7.46
C SER A 109 13.78 7.66 7.20
N SER A 110 14.51 8.76 7.21
CA SER A 110 14.04 10.13 6.96
C SER A 110 13.48 10.39 5.55
N ARG A 111 13.30 9.34 4.73
CA ARG A 111 12.99 9.39 3.30
C ARG A 111 11.51 9.21 2.97
N ILE A 112 10.65 8.90 3.96
CA ILE A 112 9.22 8.68 3.72
C ILE A 112 8.41 9.87 4.23
N VAL A 113 7.64 10.47 3.31
CA VAL A 113 7.10 11.81 3.45
C VAL A 113 5.74 11.91 2.74
N PHE A 114 4.78 12.68 3.27
CA PHE A 114 3.45 12.79 2.66
C PHE A 114 3.06 14.23 2.28
N MET A 115 2.57 14.36 1.05
CA MET A 115 1.92 15.48 0.35
C MET A 115 2.57 16.87 0.38
N ASP A 116 2.70 17.53 1.54
CA ASP A 116 3.19 18.92 1.61
C ASP A 116 4.63 19.03 1.07
N PRO A 117 5.56 18.13 1.41
CA PRO A 117 6.91 18.16 0.84
C PRO A 117 6.94 17.84 -0.66
N LEU A 118 5.94 17.13 -1.19
CA LEU A 118 5.85 16.87 -2.64
C LEU A 118 5.42 18.11 -3.43
N THR A 119 4.85 19.11 -2.78
CA THR A 119 4.39 20.35 -3.42
C THR A 119 5.28 21.54 -3.08
N THR A 120 5.85 21.57 -1.89
CA THR A 120 6.61 22.72 -1.37
C THR A 120 8.08 22.41 -1.12
N GLY A 121 8.47 21.13 -1.10
CA GLY A 121 9.82 20.69 -0.78
C GLY A 121 10.17 20.78 0.70
N ASP A 122 9.23 21.09 1.60
CA ASP A 122 9.44 21.10 3.05
C ASP A 122 8.20 20.59 3.81
N TYR A 123 8.41 20.13 5.05
CA TYR A 123 7.32 19.67 5.92
C TYR A 123 6.37 20.83 6.30
N PRO A 124 5.09 20.53 6.57
CA PRO A 124 4.16 21.53 7.10
C PRO A 124 4.74 22.21 8.34
N GLN A 125 4.62 23.54 8.44
CA GLN A 125 5.17 24.32 9.57
C GLN A 125 4.69 23.79 10.93
N ILE A 126 3.44 23.33 11.00
CA ILE A 126 2.88 22.76 12.22
C ILE A 126 3.61 21.49 12.65
N MET A 127 3.95 20.59 11.72
CA MET A 127 4.73 19.39 12.03
C MET A 127 6.12 19.75 12.55
N ARG A 128 6.79 20.72 11.91
CA ARG A 128 8.11 21.20 12.38
C ARG A 128 8.05 21.76 13.80
N SER A 129 6.98 22.47 14.15
CA SER A 129 6.77 23.05 15.49
C SER A 129 6.47 21.99 16.56
N LEU A 130 5.66 20.99 16.21
CA LEU A 130 5.18 19.96 17.14
C LEU A 130 6.21 18.85 17.36
N VAL A 131 6.80 18.33 16.28
CA VAL A 131 7.70 17.16 16.30
C VAL A 131 9.17 17.56 16.52
N ARG A 132 9.54 18.78 16.13
CA ARG A 132 10.86 19.40 16.42
C ARG A 132 12.04 18.52 15.97
N SER A 133 12.95 18.17 16.88
CA SER A 133 14.16 17.40 16.59
C SER A 133 13.91 15.97 16.15
N CYS A 134 12.70 15.44 16.36
CA CYS A 134 12.31 14.13 15.86
C CYS A 134 11.96 14.15 14.37
N LEU A 135 11.77 15.34 13.78
CA LEU A 135 11.49 15.50 12.36
C LEU A 135 12.79 15.83 11.61
N PRO A 136 13.21 14.99 10.65
CA PRO A 136 14.40 15.28 9.85
C PRO A 136 14.20 16.52 8.97
N THR A 137 15.30 17.15 8.57
CA THR A 137 15.30 18.29 7.65
C THR A 137 15.85 17.88 6.29
N PHE A 138 15.22 18.33 5.21
CA PHE A 138 15.73 18.10 3.86
C PHE A 138 16.90 19.02 3.53
N SER A 139 17.88 18.50 2.80
CA SER A 139 18.84 19.35 2.09
C SER A 139 18.14 20.10 0.96
N LYS A 140 18.80 21.13 0.41
CA LYS A 140 18.21 21.88 -0.71
C LYS A 140 18.01 21.00 -1.95
N GLU A 141 18.94 20.08 -2.18
CA GLU A 141 18.90 19.10 -3.26
C GLU A 141 17.73 18.13 -3.07
N GLN A 142 17.55 17.59 -1.86
CA GLN A 142 16.44 16.70 -1.52
C GLN A 142 15.08 17.40 -1.69
N SER A 143 14.98 18.64 -1.19
CA SER A 143 13.79 19.48 -1.34
C SER A 143 13.39 19.65 -2.81
N ASN A 144 14.37 19.96 -3.68
CA ASN A 144 14.12 20.12 -5.10
C ASN A 144 13.74 18.80 -5.81
N LEU A 145 14.16 17.63 -5.31
CA LEU A 145 13.78 16.32 -5.87
C LEU A 145 12.33 15.92 -5.51
N LEU A 146 11.80 16.45 -4.42
CA LEU A 146 10.44 16.14 -3.95
C LEU A 146 9.37 16.99 -4.66
N ILE A 147 9.69 18.25 -4.95
CA ILE A 147 8.73 19.18 -5.57
C ILE A 147 8.28 18.62 -6.92
N GLU A 148 6.96 18.50 -7.08
CA GLU A 148 6.30 18.03 -8.30
C GLU A 148 6.74 16.62 -8.74
N SER A 149 7.19 15.78 -7.79
CA SER A 149 7.61 14.40 -8.07
C SER A 149 6.43 13.42 -8.24
N PHE A 150 5.29 13.88 -8.75
CA PHE A 150 4.08 13.07 -8.97
C PHE A 150 3.25 13.61 -10.14
N ASP A 151 2.66 12.71 -10.93
CA ASP A 151 1.79 13.07 -12.06
C ASP A 151 0.29 13.06 -11.69
N PHE A 152 -0.08 12.22 -10.72
CA PHE A 152 -1.45 12.08 -10.25
C PHE A 152 -1.48 11.75 -8.76
N LEU A 153 -2.61 12.05 -8.10
CA LEU A 153 -2.83 11.77 -6.69
C LEU A 153 -3.84 10.62 -6.54
N GLY A 154 -3.38 9.47 -6.07
CA GLY A 154 -4.26 8.39 -5.61
C GLY A 154 -4.71 8.63 -4.17
N LEU A 155 -6.02 8.56 -3.91
CA LEU A 155 -6.60 8.79 -2.58
C LEU A 155 -7.37 7.56 -2.10
N ASN A 156 -6.85 6.92 -1.05
CA ASN A 156 -7.55 5.85 -0.34
C ASN A 156 -8.41 6.47 0.78
N TYR A 157 -9.73 6.55 0.56
CA TYR A 157 -10.67 7.14 1.50
C TYR A 157 -11.70 6.12 1.98
N TYR A 158 -11.64 5.77 3.26
CA TYR A 158 -12.50 4.75 3.85
C TYR A 158 -13.50 5.31 4.85
N SER A 159 -13.12 6.34 5.60
CA SER A 159 -13.94 6.90 6.68
C SER A 159 -13.54 8.34 6.99
N ALA A 160 -14.35 9.00 7.82
CA ALA A 160 -14.05 10.28 8.43
C ALA A 160 -14.21 10.19 9.94
N VAL A 161 -13.55 11.10 10.66
CA VAL A 161 -13.70 11.28 12.11
C VAL A 161 -13.91 12.77 12.42
N TYR A 162 -14.60 13.08 13.51
CA TYR A 162 -14.56 14.42 14.07
C TYR A 162 -13.19 14.67 14.72
N ALA A 163 -12.67 15.88 14.56
CA ALA A 163 -11.43 16.33 15.16
C ALA A 163 -11.72 17.45 16.16
N ALA A 164 -11.24 17.30 17.40
CA ALA A 164 -11.31 18.32 18.43
C ALA A 164 -9.91 18.65 18.96
N ASN A 165 -9.67 19.91 19.31
CA ASN A 165 -8.40 20.34 19.88
C ASN A 165 -8.11 19.60 21.20
N ALA A 166 -6.92 19.02 21.33
CA ALA A 166 -6.46 18.35 22.54
C ALA A 166 -5.21 19.07 23.07
N PRO A 167 -5.35 20.07 23.95
CA PRO A 167 -4.22 20.72 24.58
C PRO A 167 -3.45 19.72 25.46
N ASN A 168 -2.13 19.69 25.30
CA ASN A 168 -1.23 18.68 25.86
C ASN A 168 -1.39 18.50 27.38
N SER A 169 -1.52 17.25 27.85
CA SER A 169 -1.04 16.89 29.19
C SER A 169 0.46 16.62 29.07
N PHE A 170 1.28 17.18 29.95
CA PHE A 170 2.74 17.05 29.90
C PHE A 170 3.23 15.60 30.11
N THR A 171 3.15 14.77 29.07
CA THR A 171 3.83 13.46 29.01
C THR A 171 5.12 13.62 28.22
N LEU A 172 6.24 13.24 28.86
CA LEU A 172 7.60 13.33 28.31
C LEU A 172 7.93 12.27 27.24
N ILE A 173 6.95 11.43 26.85
CA ILE A 173 7.15 10.32 25.92
C ILE A 173 6.62 10.76 24.55
N PRO A 174 7.49 11.04 23.56
CA PRO A 174 7.05 11.33 22.19
C PRO A 174 6.24 10.17 21.63
N SER A 175 5.12 10.47 20.97
CA SER A 175 4.30 9.45 20.32
C SER A 175 3.46 10.07 19.22
N TYR A 176 3.34 9.35 18.10
CA TYR A 176 2.49 9.70 16.97
C TYR A 176 1.07 10.11 17.38
N ILE A 177 0.52 9.46 18.41
CA ILE A 177 -0.85 9.71 18.89
C ILE A 177 -0.95 11.10 19.53
N ILE A 178 0.01 11.45 20.39
CA ILE A 178 -0.04 12.70 21.18
C ILE A 178 0.51 13.91 20.39
N ASP A 179 1.44 13.68 19.46
CA ASP A 179 2.11 14.74 18.70
C ASP A 179 1.13 15.52 17.83
N SER A 180 0.03 14.86 17.41
CA SER A 180 -1.04 15.48 16.61
C SER A 180 -1.82 16.56 17.37
N ARG A 181 -1.86 16.50 18.71
CA ARG A 181 -2.69 17.38 19.58
C ARG A 181 -4.16 17.44 19.18
N VAL A 182 -4.70 16.33 18.66
CA VAL A 182 -6.08 16.21 18.22
C VAL A 182 -6.74 15.00 18.87
N ASN A 183 -7.94 15.20 19.42
CA ASN A 183 -8.85 14.12 19.78
C ASN A 183 -9.66 13.73 18.54
N GLN A 184 -9.54 12.46 18.14
CA GLN A 184 -10.38 11.88 17.09
C GLN A 184 -11.60 11.22 17.71
N LEU A 185 -12.79 11.55 17.20
CA LEU A 185 -14.07 11.08 17.73
C LEU A 185 -14.94 10.53 16.59
N SER A 186 -15.63 9.42 16.87
CA SER A 186 -16.66 8.87 15.97
C SER A 186 -17.98 9.64 16.06
N GLU A 187 -18.21 10.37 17.15
CA GLU A 187 -19.42 11.14 17.42
C GLU A 187 -19.11 12.51 18.01
N ARG A 188 -20.03 13.46 17.81
CA ARG A 188 -20.00 14.79 18.41
C ARG A 188 -21.35 15.07 19.04
N ASP A 189 -21.39 15.33 20.34
CA ASP A 189 -22.62 15.62 21.08
C ASP A 189 -23.69 14.52 20.91
N GLY A 190 -23.26 13.25 20.85
CA GLY A 190 -24.12 12.09 20.58
C GLY A 190 -24.56 11.92 19.12
N VAL A 191 -24.07 12.77 18.21
CA VAL A 191 -24.33 12.68 16.78
C VAL A 191 -23.15 11.98 16.09
N PRO A 192 -23.33 10.78 15.52
CA PRO A 192 -22.26 10.08 14.84
C PRO A 192 -21.83 10.77 13.54
N ILE A 193 -20.62 10.46 13.09
CA ILE A 193 -20.15 10.94 11.79
C ILE A 193 -20.80 10.15 10.66
N GLY A 194 -21.69 10.83 9.93
CA GLY A 194 -22.43 10.25 8.82
C GLY A 194 -23.46 9.17 9.21
N PRO A 195 -24.21 8.67 8.22
CA PRO A 195 -25.18 7.60 8.41
C PRO A 195 -24.52 6.30 8.89
N GLN A 196 -25.12 5.64 9.87
CA GLN A 196 -24.61 4.36 10.36
C GLN A 196 -24.86 3.23 9.37
N ALA A 197 -23.87 2.36 9.21
CA ALA A 197 -24.03 1.14 8.43
C ALA A 197 -25.16 0.27 9.01
N ARG A 198 -25.89 -0.45 8.14
CA ARG A 198 -27.03 -1.27 8.57
C ARG A 198 -26.58 -2.34 9.55
N THR A 199 -27.22 -2.41 10.72
CA THR A 199 -26.96 -3.46 11.71
C THR A 199 -27.68 -4.76 11.33
N LEU A 200 -27.12 -5.91 11.73
CA LEU A 200 -27.69 -7.25 11.44
C LEU A 200 -29.17 -7.40 11.86
N SER A 201 -29.64 -6.65 12.86
CA SER A 201 -31.04 -6.63 13.31
C SER A 201 -32.01 -5.99 12.31
N SER A 202 -31.52 -5.34 11.26
CA SER A 202 -32.33 -4.66 10.24
C SER A 202 -32.39 -5.41 8.90
N ILE A 203 -31.72 -6.56 8.80
CA ILE A 203 -31.81 -7.43 7.62
C ILE A 203 -33.11 -8.23 7.75
N ARG A 204 -34.13 -7.87 6.96
CA ARG A 204 -35.27 -8.77 6.77
C ARG A 204 -34.74 -10.06 6.13
N PRO A 205 -35.07 -11.25 6.67
CA PRO A 205 -34.74 -12.48 5.98
C PRO A 205 -35.37 -12.43 4.58
N LEU A 206 -34.54 -12.64 3.57
CA LEU A 206 -35.02 -12.89 2.22
C LEU A 206 -35.77 -14.22 2.29
N LEU A 207 -37.09 -14.15 2.17
CA LEU A 207 -37.97 -15.30 1.96
C LEU A 207 -37.76 -15.85 0.54
#